data_AF-A0A7C6N9Y9-F1
#
_entry.id   AF-A0A7C6N9Y9-F1
#
_cell.length_a   1.000
_cell.length_b   1.000
_cell.length_c   1.000
_cell.angle_alpha   90.00
_cell.angle_beta   90.00
_cell.angle_gamma   90.00
#
_symmetry.space_group_name_H-M   'P 1'
#
loop_
_entity.id
_entity.type
_entity.pdbx_description
1 polymer ?
#
loop_
_entity_poly.entity_id
_entity_poly.type
_entity_poly.pdbx_seq_one_letter_code
_entity_poly.pdbx_strand_id
1 'polypeptide(L)'
;MNEYKPQKPHILFRTPEQLQRYLEGAGSAELRFRAYPISGEPETYNYSSGEKTVTRETDGMSFDSLDDFTCYAFQYDPEGYPSTEHVYLEVLN
;
A
#
# COMPACT_ATOMS: atom_id res chain seq x y z
N MET A 1 5.09 -22.15 3.13
CA MET A 1 4.84 -20.74 2.83
C MET A 1 3.37 -20.65 2.44
N ASN A 2 2.54 -19.98 3.25
CA ASN A 2 1.12 -19.82 2.96
C ASN A 2 0.97 -18.64 2.00
N GLU A 3 0.56 -18.89 0.76
CA GLU A 3 0.09 -17.84 -0.13
C GLU A 3 -1.16 -17.22 0.48
N TYR A 4 -1.06 -15.98 0.99
CA TYR A 4 -2.20 -15.26 1.50
C TYR A 4 -3.09 -14.85 0.31
N LYS A 5 -4.08 -15.69 -0.04
CA LYS A 5 -5.12 -15.35 -1.03
C LYS A 5 -6.29 -14.76 -0.28
N PRO A 6 -6.50 -13.44 -0.39
CA PRO A 6 -7.42 -12.79 0.51
C PRO A 6 -8.87 -12.97 -0.01
N GLN A 7 -9.81 -13.27 0.90
CA GLN A 7 -11.16 -13.79 0.56
C GLN A 7 -12.20 -12.71 0.19
N LYS A 8 -11.88 -11.43 0.32
CA LYS A 8 -12.76 -10.29 -0.02
C LYS A 8 -12.38 -9.70 -1.39
N PRO A 9 -13.11 -8.70 -1.95
CA PRO A 9 -12.60 -8.00 -3.13
C PRO A 9 -11.34 -7.22 -2.77
N HIS A 10 -10.19 -7.78 -3.12
CA HIS A 10 -8.90 -7.11 -3.01
C HIS A 10 -8.44 -6.65 -4.39
N ILE A 11 -7.88 -5.44 -4.44
CA ILE A 11 -7.22 -4.92 -5.63
C ILE A 11 -5.78 -5.43 -5.61
N LEU A 12 -5.37 -6.11 -6.67
CA LEU A 12 -4.02 -6.65 -6.84
C LEU A 12 -3.15 -5.64 -7.59
N PHE A 13 -2.05 -5.23 -6.97
CA PHE A 13 -1.03 -4.41 -7.61
C PHE A 13 0.24 -5.22 -7.80
N ARG A 14 0.73 -5.31 -9.05
CA ARG A 14 1.94 -6.05 -9.40
C ARG A 14 3.17 -5.16 -9.50
N THR A 15 2.97 -3.84 -9.54
CA THR A 15 4.06 -2.88 -9.54
C THR A 15 3.75 -1.70 -8.62
N PRO A 16 4.79 -1.08 -8.02
CA PRO A 16 4.67 0.16 -7.26
C PRO A 16 3.92 1.24 -8.03
N GLU A 17 4.25 1.41 -9.32
CA GLU A 17 3.65 2.41 -10.20
C GLU A 17 2.13 2.23 -10.34
N GLN A 18 1.63 0.98 -10.37
CA GLN A 18 0.19 0.73 -10.43
C GLN A 18 -0.50 1.17 -9.14
N LEU A 19 0.10 0.88 -7.98
CA LEU A 19 -0.42 1.28 -6.67
C LEU A 19 -0.38 2.81 -6.52
N GLN A 20 0.72 3.45 -6.89
CA GLN A 20 0.85 4.90 -6.86
C GLN A 20 -0.22 5.57 -7.72
N ARG A 21 -0.37 5.16 -8.99
CA ARG A 21 -1.38 5.73 -9.89
C ARG A 21 -2.81 5.52 -9.38
N TYR A 22 -3.07 4.41 -8.70
CA TYR A 22 -4.37 4.16 -8.08
C TYR A 22 -4.66 5.15 -6.95
N LEU A 23 -3.68 5.39 -6.06
CA LEU A 23 -3.81 6.37 -4.98
C LEU A 23 -3.97 7.79 -5.53
N GLU A 24 -3.14 8.19 -6.50
CA GLU A 24 -3.28 9.51 -7.15
C GLU A 24 -4.61 9.65 -7.92
N GLY A 25 -5.16 8.53 -8.42
CA GLY A 25 -6.46 8.47 -9.08
C GLY A 25 -7.66 8.57 -8.15
N ALA A 26 -7.47 8.49 -6.82
CA ALA A 26 -8.55 8.61 -5.83
C ALA A 26 -9.17 10.03 -5.77
N GLY A 27 -8.66 10.98 -6.57
CA GLY A 27 -9.20 12.33 -6.64
C GLY A 27 -8.96 13.07 -5.33
N SER A 28 -9.93 13.86 -4.85
CA SER A 28 -9.81 14.62 -3.59
C SER A 28 -10.29 13.85 -2.34
N ALA A 29 -10.51 12.55 -2.44
CA ALA A 29 -11.00 11.75 -1.32
C ALA A 29 -9.85 11.34 -0.38
N GLU A 30 -10.12 11.33 0.92
CA GLU A 30 -9.31 10.58 1.87
C GLU A 30 -9.63 9.10 1.69
N LEU A 31 -8.60 8.28 1.45
CA LEU A 31 -8.78 6.86 1.23
C LEU A 31 -8.20 6.08 2.41
N ARG A 32 -9.08 5.43 3.17
CA ARG A 32 -8.67 4.45 4.16
C ARG A 32 -8.60 3.07 3.53
N PHE A 33 -7.49 2.38 3.70
CA PHE A 33 -7.30 1.05 3.12
C PHE A 33 -6.38 0.18 3.95
N ARG A 34 -6.46 -1.14 3.70
CA ARG A 34 -5.57 -2.13 4.29
C ARG A 34 -4.69 -2.74 3.21
N ALA A 35 -3.38 -2.71 3.38
CA ALA A 35 -2.45 -3.37 2.49
C ALA A 35 -2.00 -4.72 3.07
N TYR A 36 -1.89 -5.71 2.20
CA TYR A 36 -1.49 -7.08 2.53
C TYR A 36 -0.20 -7.38 1.76
N PRO A 37 0.98 -7.29 2.39
CA PRO A 37 2.22 -7.73 1.79
C PRO A 37 2.24 -9.26 1.62
N ILE A 38 3.10 -9.80 0.75
CA ILE A 38 3.28 -11.26 0.61
C ILE A 38 3.80 -11.88 1.91
N SER A 39 4.64 -11.15 2.65
CA SER A 39 5.19 -11.59 3.93
C SER A 39 4.96 -10.53 5.00
N GLY A 40 4.48 -10.95 6.17
CA GLY A 40 4.14 -10.05 7.28
C GLY A 40 2.65 -10.00 7.59
N GLU A 41 2.27 -9.07 8.45
CA GLU A 41 0.88 -8.85 8.84
C GLU A 41 0.26 -7.71 8.01
N PRO A 42 -1.03 -7.79 7.68
CA PRO A 42 -1.68 -6.73 6.93
C PRO A 42 -1.95 -5.49 7.78
N GLU A 43 -1.49 -4.35 7.27
CA GLU A 43 -1.48 -3.05 7.94
C GLU A 43 -2.52 -2.10 7.34
N THR A 44 -3.07 -1.21 8.17
CA THR A 44 -4.07 -0.21 7.76
C THR A 44 -3.42 1.16 7.58
N TYR A 45 -3.83 1.85 6.53
CA TYR A 45 -3.31 3.15 6.13
C TYR A 45 -4.44 4.12 5.79
N ASN A 46 -4.14 5.40 5.93
CA ASN A 46 -4.97 6.51 5.50
C ASN A 46 -4.17 7.32 4.48
N TYR A 47 -4.72 7.49 3.27
CA TYR A 47 -4.16 8.34 2.24
C TYR A 47 -4.88 9.68 2.22
N SER A 48 -4.12 10.76 2.43
CA SER A 48 -4.55 12.14 2.28
C SER A 48 -4.17 12.61 0.89
N SER A 49 -5.17 12.79 0.02
CA SER A 49 -4.91 13.30 -1.34
C SER A 49 -4.41 14.75 -1.34
N GLY A 50 -4.91 15.57 -0.40
CA GLY A 50 -4.50 16.98 -0.29
C GLY A 50 -3.00 17.14 0.01
N GLU A 51 -2.46 16.24 0.82
CA GLU A 51 -1.04 16.24 1.20
C GLU A 51 -0.21 15.27 0.36
N LYS A 52 -0.87 14.40 -0.42
CA LYS A 52 -0.27 13.25 -1.12
C LYS A 52 0.55 12.35 -0.19
N THR A 53 0.07 12.18 1.04
CA THR A 53 0.74 11.47 2.12
C THR A 53 -0.04 10.23 2.51
N VAL A 54 0.67 9.16 2.84
CA VAL A 54 0.09 7.96 3.44
C VAL A 54 0.51 7.92 4.90
N THR A 55 -0.43 7.65 5.79
CA THR A 55 -0.17 7.50 7.23
C THR A 55 -0.63 6.13 7.68
N ARG A 56 0.25 5.40 8.37
CA ARG A 56 -0.06 4.11 8.99
C ARG A 56 -0.88 4.33 10.24
N GLU A 57 -2.01 3.63 10.34
CA GLU A 57 -2.99 3.82 11.42
C GLU A 57 -2.48 3.34 12.79
N THR A 58 -1.63 2.31 12.81
CA THR A 58 -1.18 1.65 14.05
C THR A 58 -0.34 2.56 14.96
N ASP A 59 0.58 3.33 14.39
CA ASP A 59 1.56 4.14 15.12
C ASP A 59 1.63 5.59 14.63
N GLY A 60 0.86 5.95 13.60
CA GLY A 60 0.81 7.31 13.07
C GLY A 60 2.03 7.70 12.23
N MET A 61 2.90 6.75 11.89
CA MET A 61 4.00 7.00 10.94
C MET A 61 3.43 7.43 9.58
N SER A 62 3.90 8.58 9.11
CA SER A 62 3.61 9.08 7.77
C SER A 62 4.79 8.82 6.84
N PHE A 63 4.49 8.41 5.62
CA PHE A 63 5.47 8.28 4.55
C PHE A 63 5.66 9.64 3.89
N ASP A 64 6.92 10.05 3.66
CA ASP A 64 7.24 11.37 3.09
C ASP A 64 6.73 11.53 1.64
N SER A 65 6.45 10.42 0.95
CA SER A 65 5.96 10.39 -0.43
C SER A 65 5.24 9.08 -0.75
N LEU A 66 4.43 9.08 -1.81
CA LEU A 66 3.85 7.84 -2.35
C LEU A 66 4.91 6.83 -2.79
N ASP A 67 6.04 7.30 -3.31
CA ASP A 67 7.18 6.45 -3.69
C ASP A 67 7.71 5.66 -2.47
N ASP A 68 7.97 6.36 -1.36
CA ASP A 68 8.42 5.80 -0.08
C ASP A 68 7.42 4.75 0.44
N PHE A 69 6.12 5.07 0.43
CA PHE A 69 5.07 4.13 0.77
C PHE A 69 5.07 2.89 -0.14
N THR A 70 5.17 3.06 -1.46
CA THR A 70 5.17 1.92 -2.37
C THR A 70 6.42 1.07 -2.25
N CYS A 71 7.59 1.66 -1.99
CA CYS A 71 8.82 0.92 -1.69
C CYS A 71 8.66 0.07 -0.41
N TYR A 72 8.08 0.66 0.64
CA TYR A 72 7.76 -0.06 1.87
C TYR A 72 6.77 -1.21 1.62
N ALA A 73 5.65 -0.92 0.94
CA ALA A 73 4.60 -1.90 0.67
C ALA A 73 5.10 -3.06 -0.21
N PHE A 74 5.98 -2.77 -1.17
CA PHE A 74 6.63 -3.76 -2.02
C PHE A 74 7.89 -4.39 -1.41
N GLN A 75 8.19 -4.08 -0.15
CA GLN A 75 9.29 -4.66 0.61
C GLN A 75 10.62 -4.56 -0.15
N TYR A 76 10.93 -3.36 -0.64
CA TYR A 76 12.17 -3.14 -1.39
C TYR A 76 13.39 -3.55 -0.56
N ASP A 77 14.32 -4.26 -1.19
CA ASP A 77 15.60 -4.61 -0.59
C ASP A 77 16.59 -3.42 -0.65
N PRO A 78 17.74 -3.48 0.05
CA PRO A 78 18.72 -2.40 0.07
C PRO A 78 19.35 -2.05 -1.29
N GLU A 79 19.24 -2.92 -2.30
CA GLU A 79 19.68 -2.68 -3.67
C GLU A 79 18.60 -1.98 -4.51
N GLY A 80 17.39 -1.82 -3.97
CA GLY A 80 16.28 -1.09 -4.58
C GLY A 80 15.36 -1.95 -5.46
N TYR A 81 15.37 -3.27 -5.28
CA TYR A 81 14.43 -4.16 -5.99
C TYR A 81 13.27 -4.61 -5.07
N PRO A 82 12.04 -4.78 -5.61
CA PRO A 82 10.90 -5.25 -4.83
C PRO A 82 11.12 -6.70 -4.39
N SER A 83 11.05 -6.98 -3.08
CA SER A 83 11.10 -8.36 -2.57
C SER A 83 9.78 -9.10 -2.69
N THR A 84 8.70 -8.41 -3.11
CA THR A 84 7.38 -8.99 -3.34
C THR A 84 6.95 -8.84 -4.80
N GLU A 85 6.33 -9.88 -5.35
CA GLU A 85 5.78 -9.85 -6.71
C GLU A 85 4.49 -9.01 -6.81
N HIS A 86 3.79 -8.83 -5.69
CA HIS A 86 2.54 -8.10 -5.64
C HIS A 86 2.13 -7.69 -4.22
N VAL A 87 1.17 -6.77 -4.15
CA VAL A 87 0.52 -6.32 -2.92
C VAL A 87 -0.99 -6.34 -3.15
N TYR A 88 -1.76 -6.84 -2.18
CA TYR A 88 -3.21 -6.72 -2.20
C TYR A 88 -3.67 -5.53 -1.36
N LEU A 89 -4.72 -4.84 -1.81
CA LEU A 89 -5.29 -3.70 -1.12
C LEU A 89 -6.81 -3.92 -0.92
N GLU A 90 -7.29 -3.70 0.30
CA GLU A 90 -8.71 -3.65 0.65
C GLU A 90 -9.06 -2.21 1.00
N VAL A 91 -9.95 -1.56 0.24
CA VAL A 91 -10.46 -0.25 0.61
C VAL A 91 -11.43 -0.41 1.78
N LEU A 92 -11.17 0.31 2.87
CA LEU A 92 -11.98 0.28 4.08
C LEU A 92 -12.91 1.49 4.07
N ASN A 93 -14.19 1.24 3.81
CA ASN A 93 -15.22 2.27 3.67
C ASN A 93 -15.76 2.78 5.01
#